data_AF-A0A964BVU0-F1
#
_entry.id   AF-A0A964BVU0-F1
#
_cell.length_a   1.000
_cell.length_b   1.000
_cell.length_c   1.000
_cell.angle_alpha   90.00
_cell.angle_beta   90.00
_cell.angle_gamma   90.00
#
_symmetry.space_group_name_H-M   'P 1'
#
loop_
_entity.id
_entity.type
_entity.pdbx_description
1 polymer ?
#
loop_
_entity_poly.entity_id
_entity_poly.type
_entity_poly.pdbx_seq_one_letter_code
_entity_poly.pdbx_strand_id
1 'polypeptide(L)'
;MNLSQKSFKLILAGNTNVPAMINAIIAATLRARIDTENPDLTFRQVHIFHTEQSLKALTASTSWQNALSYHEISSTSLVHHVAKIEDSNDEKFRDLVEQLRTIVNPIDNAHSYIDLTNGISSLKSILAVFAYVLDIKNIYSLEIDFSKDDPTRKKQAGLFYHELEKEGVKIQYRNFPPIREFDTFGKLNYTEVLRHRSIIDELVSSLTNLLPSGLDLEHLRESLLSGVHSRLLGEVTEESYSHRHSVFASSASIEEVANIILTIVKTAELENKTLGVKLEEVRDIFAKNPKYFVNLKTLEHLTKLITSVRNDIAHPSQKNGYSKEITAIQSRLSSQLAFAFLQFTTKSLGAFLDQNGQLVNIQTLEITVEEDETIFYFGFDGDSTGDYLDMAFGKSSEDEVRTRSKTVKGAIDALKNLIRKETKDNNSVIFAEGDNLLFKSRYKVSLLNELKRIYKDKTGLTGSIGYGKTLPEVALAMRLSKAKGGDSIMGIGLRDSQEASNAELTAD
;
A
#
# COMPACT_ATOMS: atom_id res chain seq x y z
N MET A 1 15.37 14.48 4.15
CA MET A 1 16.63 13.82 4.58
C MET A 1 17.76 14.34 3.70
N ASN A 2 18.87 14.78 4.29
CA ASN A 2 19.98 15.45 3.59
C ASN A 2 20.80 14.43 2.76
N LEU A 3 21.04 14.70 1.47
CA LEU A 3 21.75 13.77 0.55
C LEU A 3 23.19 13.46 0.97
N SER A 4 23.81 14.36 1.75
CA SER A 4 25.22 14.27 2.19
C SER A 4 25.52 13.13 3.18
N GLN A 5 24.51 12.44 3.72
CA GLN A 5 24.67 11.31 4.66
C GLN A 5 24.37 9.94 4.04
N LYS A 6 23.94 9.88 2.76
CA LYS A 6 23.57 8.61 2.12
C LYS A 6 24.81 7.85 1.64
N SER A 7 24.94 6.59 2.04
CA SER A 7 25.97 5.67 1.54
C SER A 7 25.48 5.00 0.25
N PHE A 8 26.36 4.83 -0.74
CA PHE A 8 26.05 4.20 -2.03
C PHE A 8 26.95 2.99 -2.24
N LYS A 9 26.34 1.85 -2.59
CA LYS A 9 27.03 0.58 -2.89
C LYS A 9 26.66 0.13 -4.29
N LEU A 10 27.63 -0.34 -5.07
CA LEU A 10 27.40 -0.99 -6.36
C LEU A 10 27.71 -2.47 -6.23
N ILE A 11 26.85 -3.32 -6.78
CA ILE A 11 27.03 -4.76 -6.86
C ILE A 11 27.02 -5.14 -8.34
N LEU A 12 28.06 -5.84 -8.80
CA LEU A 12 28.13 -6.34 -10.16
C LEU A 12 28.86 -7.67 -10.23
N ALA A 13 28.76 -8.32 -11.38
CA ALA A 13 29.54 -9.50 -11.68
C ALA A 13 30.87 -9.15 -12.38
N GLY A 14 31.89 -9.96 -12.12
CA GLY A 14 33.17 -9.89 -12.80
C GLY A 14 33.10 -10.39 -14.25
N ASN A 15 34.04 -9.94 -15.08
CA ASN A 15 34.23 -10.42 -16.45
C ASN A 15 35.71 -10.72 -16.71
N THR A 16 36.01 -11.63 -17.63
CA THR A 16 37.38 -11.82 -18.16
C THR A 16 37.75 -10.70 -19.13
N ASN A 17 36.76 -10.08 -19.78
CA ASN A 17 36.93 -8.81 -20.48
C ASN A 17 36.92 -7.65 -19.46
N VAL A 18 38.12 -7.23 -19.03
CA VAL A 18 38.32 -6.16 -18.03
C VAL A 18 37.66 -4.83 -18.45
N PRO A 19 37.87 -4.31 -19.67
CA PRO A 19 37.15 -3.12 -20.15
C PRO A 19 35.63 -3.18 -19.95
N ALA A 20 34.97 -4.29 -20.29
CA ALA A 20 33.51 -4.42 -20.12
C ALA A 20 33.05 -4.27 -18.66
N MET A 21 33.82 -4.82 -17.71
CA MET A 21 33.55 -4.69 -16.28
C MET A 21 33.77 -3.26 -15.78
N ILE A 22 34.86 -2.62 -16.18
CA ILE A 22 35.22 -1.27 -15.74
C ILE A 22 34.28 -0.22 -16.34
N ASN A 23 33.86 -0.41 -17.59
CA ASN A 23 32.88 0.44 -18.25
C ASN A 23 31.52 0.40 -17.54
N ALA A 24 31.12 -0.75 -16.97
CA ALA A 24 29.92 -0.84 -16.16
C ALA A 24 30.03 -0.02 -14.86
N ILE A 25 31.19 -0.05 -14.18
CA ILE A 25 31.44 0.77 -12.98
C ILE A 25 31.38 2.27 -13.31
N ILE A 26 32.01 2.68 -14.42
CA ILE A 26 31.98 4.06 -14.90
C ILE A 26 30.54 4.47 -15.21
N ALA A 27 29.82 3.69 -16.01
CA ALA A 27 28.45 3.97 -16.41
C ALA A 27 27.50 4.07 -15.20
N ALA A 28 27.63 3.16 -14.22
CA ALA A 28 26.89 3.19 -12.97
C ALA A 28 27.17 4.48 -12.19
N THR A 29 28.42 4.92 -12.13
CA THR A 29 28.82 6.11 -11.39
C THR A 29 28.28 7.37 -12.05
N LEU A 30 28.44 7.49 -13.37
CA LEU A 30 27.88 8.60 -14.15
C LEU A 30 26.34 8.67 -14.00
N ARG A 31 25.67 7.52 -14.03
CA ARG A 31 24.21 7.45 -13.79
C ARG A 31 23.85 7.89 -12.37
N ALA A 32 24.54 7.40 -11.35
CA ALA A 32 24.26 7.77 -9.97
C ALA A 32 24.49 9.28 -9.72
N ARG A 33 25.49 9.90 -10.36
CA ARG A 33 25.70 11.35 -10.34
C ARG A 33 24.51 12.12 -10.93
N ILE A 34 23.95 11.63 -12.04
CA ILE A 34 22.74 12.20 -12.66
C ILE A 34 21.53 12.01 -11.73
N ASP A 35 21.29 10.79 -11.26
CA ASP A 35 20.10 10.44 -10.46
C ASP A 35 20.06 11.17 -9.10
N THR A 36 21.21 11.66 -8.62
CA THR A 36 21.34 12.36 -7.33
C THR A 36 21.68 13.85 -7.46
N GLU A 37 21.83 14.34 -8.70
CA GLU A 37 22.30 15.70 -8.99
C GLU A 37 23.63 16.07 -8.28
N ASN A 38 24.49 15.08 -8.05
CA ASN A 38 25.77 15.25 -7.39
C ASN A 38 26.91 14.83 -8.33
N PRO A 39 27.63 15.78 -8.97
CA PRO A 39 28.69 15.47 -9.93
C PRO A 39 29.90 14.77 -9.30
N ASP A 40 30.11 14.93 -8.00
CA ASP A 40 31.25 14.37 -7.26
C ASP A 40 30.94 12.99 -6.66
N LEU A 41 29.72 12.47 -6.88
CA LEU A 41 29.32 11.19 -6.30
C LEU A 41 30.18 10.05 -6.84
N THR A 42 30.62 9.20 -5.92
CA THR A 42 31.20 7.90 -6.23
C THR A 42 30.68 6.83 -5.28
N PHE A 43 30.69 5.57 -5.72
CA PHE A 43 30.44 4.44 -4.85
C PHE A 43 31.62 4.25 -3.91
N ARG A 44 31.41 4.33 -2.59
CA ARG A 44 32.49 4.06 -1.62
C ARG A 44 32.98 2.61 -1.70
N GLN A 45 32.06 1.69 -2.00
CA GLN A 45 32.33 0.28 -2.18
C GLN A 45 31.64 -0.24 -3.44
N VAL A 46 32.43 -0.91 -4.28
CA VAL A 46 31.96 -1.65 -5.45
C VAL A 46 32.24 -3.12 -5.21
N HIS A 47 31.19 -3.90 -4.97
CA HIS A 47 31.26 -5.32 -4.72
C HIS A 47 31.21 -6.09 -6.04
N ILE A 48 32.28 -6.82 -6.35
CA ILE A 48 32.43 -7.54 -7.62
C ILE A 48 32.47 -9.04 -7.34
N PHE A 49 31.50 -9.77 -7.88
CA PHE A 49 31.43 -11.22 -7.80
C PHE A 49 32.14 -11.87 -8.99
N HIS A 50 33.32 -12.41 -8.75
CA HIS A 50 34.21 -12.98 -9.76
C HIS A 50 34.15 -14.50 -9.82
N THR A 51 34.36 -15.05 -11.01
CA THR A 51 35.01 -16.37 -11.17
C THR A 51 36.52 -16.21 -10.94
N GLU A 52 37.23 -17.30 -10.61
CA GLU A 52 38.70 -17.24 -10.45
C GLU A 52 39.41 -16.67 -11.69
N GLN A 53 38.91 -17.00 -12.89
CA GLN A 53 39.46 -16.51 -14.15
C GLN A 53 39.24 -15.01 -14.33
N SER A 54 38.06 -14.50 -13.96
CA SER A 54 37.78 -13.05 -14.02
C SER A 54 38.67 -12.26 -13.07
N LEU A 55 38.89 -12.75 -11.85
CA LEU A 55 39.77 -12.05 -10.90
C LEU A 55 41.22 -12.04 -11.42
N LYS A 56 41.71 -13.16 -11.95
CA LYS A 56 43.05 -13.25 -12.57
C LYS A 56 43.21 -12.29 -13.75
N ALA A 57 42.17 -12.15 -14.59
CA ALA A 57 42.20 -11.21 -15.71
C ALA A 57 42.30 -9.76 -15.24
N LEU A 58 41.55 -9.38 -14.18
CA LEU A 58 41.62 -8.04 -13.61
C LEU A 58 42.99 -7.72 -13.01
N THR A 59 43.58 -8.66 -12.28
CA THR A 59 44.88 -8.45 -11.60
C THR A 59 46.08 -8.50 -12.55
N ALA A 60 45.91 -9.01 -13.77
CA ALA A 60 46.96 -9.07 -14.79
C ALA A 60 47.33 -7.71 -15.39
N SER A 61 46.51 -6.67 -15.19
CA SER A 61 46.77 -5.32 -15.70
C SER A 61 46.29 -4.27 -14.70
N THR A 62 46.91 -3.09 -14.68
CA THR A 62 46.47 -1.93 -13.89
C THR A 62 45.91 -0.80 -14.77
N SER A 63 45.85 -0.99 -16.09
CA SER A 63 45.38 0.01 -17.07
C SER A 63 43.99 0.57 -16.76
N TRP A 64 43.12 -0.26 -16.17
CA TRP A 64 41.78 0.13 -15.75
C TRP A 64 41.75 1.21 -14.65
N GLN A 65 42.81 1.33 -13.83
CA GLN A 65 42.90 2.37 -12.80
C GLN A 65 42.97 3.77 -13.41
N ASN A 66 43.66 3.89 -14.55
CA ASN A 66 43.72 5.14 -15.32
C ASN A 66 42.34 5.48 -15.91
N ALA A 67 41.61 4.48 -16.40
CA ALA A 67 40.25 4.67 -16.92
C ALA A 67 39.28 5.16 -15.83
N LEU A 68 39.35 4.61 -14.61
CA LEU A 68 38.56 5.11 -13.47
C LEU A 68 38.94 6.54 -13.08
N SER A 69 40.25 6.82 -13.05
CA SER A 69 40.77 8.14 -12.69
C SER A 69 40.40 9.22 -13.71
N TYR A 70 40.29 8.87 -15.00
CA TYR A 70 39.81 9.76 -16.05
C TYR A 70 38.39 10.30 -15.77
N HIS A 71 37.55 9.51 -15.09
CA HIS A 71 36.20 9.91 -14.69
C HIS A 71 36.11 10.32 -13.19
N GLU A 72 37.25 10.61 -12.56
CA GLU A 72 37.34 11.04 -11.16
C GLU A 72 36.82 9.99 -10.16
N ILE A 73 36.96 8.70 -10.49
CA ILE A 73 36.55 7.56 -9.66
C ILE A 73 37.77 7.01 -8.91
N SER A 74 38.38 7.84 -8.06
CA SER A 74 39.68 7.52 -7.42
C SER A 74 39.57 7.02 -5.97
N SER A 75 38.47 7.31 -5.27
CA SER A 75 38.23 6.94 -3.86
C SER A 75 37.38 5.67 -3.68
N THR A 76 37.12 4.95 -4.78
CA THR A 76 36.27 3.76 -4.80
C THR A 76 37.04 2.52 -4.35
N SER A 77 36.56 1.85 -3.30
CA SER A 77 37.09 0.55 -2.89
C SER A 77 36.44 -0.57 -3.70
N LEU A 78 37.25 -1.29 -4.51
CA LEU A 78 36.80 -2.51 -5.19
C LEU A 78 36.90 -3.69 -4.21
N VAL A 79 35.75 -4.26 -3.84
CA VAL A 79 35.65 -5.40 -2.92
C VAL A 79 35.40 -6.66 -3.74
N HIS A 80 36.39 -7.55 -3.78
CA HIS A 80 36.36 -8.75 -4.61
C HIS A 80 35.79 -9.95 -3.85
N HIS A 81 34.76 -10.58 -4.42
CA HIS A 81 34.14 -11.79 -3.92
C HIS A 81 34.37 -12.90 -4.94
N VAL A 82 35.06 -13.98 -4.58
CA VAL A 82 35.28 -15.11 -5.51
C VAL A 82 34.20 -16.16 -5.27
N ALA A 83 33.27 -16.31 -6.22
CA ALA A 83 32.16 -17.23 -6.13
C ALA A 83 32.32 -18.40 -7.11
N LYS A 84 32.19 -19.63 -6.63
CA LYS A 84 32.22 -20.86 -7.46
C LYS A 84 30.79 -21.37 -7.66
N ILE A 85 30.07 -20.82 -8.62
CA ILE A 85 28.63 -21.09 -8.84
C ILE A 85 28.39 -22.26 -9.79
N GLU A 86 29.42 -22.72 -10.51
CA GLU A 86 29.30 -23.70 -11.61
C GLU A 86 29.14 -25.16 -11.13
N ASP A 87 29.61 -25.49 -9.92
CA ASP A 87 29.36 -26.80 -9.32
C ASP A 87 28.10 -26.66 -8.47
N SER A 88 26.99 -27.29 -8.90
CA SER A 88 25.68 -27.32 -8.23
C SER A 88 25.77 -27.78 -6.76
N ASN A 89 26.20 -26.89 -5.87
CA ASN A 89 26.40 -27.11 -4.45
C ASN A 89 25.63 -26.03 -3.69
N ASP A 90 24.58 -26.46 -2.97
CA ASP A 90 23.70 -25.60 -2.19
C ASP A 90 24.47 -24.76 -1.15
N GLU A 91 25.58 -25.26 -0.61
CA GLU A 91 26.39 -24.51 0.34
C GLU A 91 27.06 -23.29 -0.30
N LYS A 92 27.55 -23.43 -1.53
CA LYS A 92 28.20 -22.31 -2.25
C LYS A 92 27.17 -21.24 -2.64
N PHE A 93 25.95 -21.66 -2.97
CA PHE A 93 24.84 -20.73 -3.19
C PHE A 93 24.46 -20.01 -1.89
N ARG A 94 24.36 -20.73 -0.77
CA ARG A 94 24.10 -20.15 0.56
C ARG A 94 25.17 -19.13 0.95
N ASP A 95 26.44 -19.44 0.74
CA ASP A 95 27.56 -18.52 1.03
C ASP A 95 27.46 -17.23 0.19
N LEU A 96 27.10 -17.35 -1.08
CA LEU A 96 26.88 -16.19 -1.96
C LEU A 96 25.71 -15.32 -1.46
N VAL A 97 24.60 -15.94 -1.07
CA VAL A 97 23.43 -15.24 -0.53
C VAL A 97 23.76 -14.54 0.79
N GLU A 98 24.52 -15.19 1.68
CA GLU A 98 24.96 -14.56 2.94
C GLU A 98 25.90 -13.37 2.70
N GLN A 99 26.84 -13.47 1.75
CA GLN A 99 27.66 -12.34 1.34
C GLN A 99 26.79 -11.18 0.83
N LEU A 100 25.85 -11.46 -0.07
CA LEU A 100 24.91 -10.46 -0.58
C LEU A 100 24.07 -9.83 0.55
N ARG A 101 23.63 -10.62 1.54
CA ARG A 101 22.89 -10.17 2.72
C ARG A 101 23.73 -9.22 3.58
N THR A 102 25.00 -9.52 3.80
CA THR A 102 25.93 -8.62 4.51
C THR A 102 26.13 -7.30 3.76
N ILE A 103 26.19 -7.34 2.43
CA ILE A 103 26.39 -6.14 1.60
C ILE A 103 25.19 -5.20 1.70
N VAL A 104 23.97 -5.74 1.54
CA VAL A 104 22.72 -4.95 1.53
C VAL A 104 22.11 -4.88 2.94
N ASN A 105 22.94 -4.81 3.97
CA ASN A 105 22.50 -4.73 5.36
C ASN A 105 21.42 -3.62 5.51
N PRO A 106 20.18 -3.97 5.89
CA PRO A 106 19.09 -3.00 5.98
C PRO A 106 19.33 -1.87 6.99
N ILE A 107 20.25 -2.07 7.94
CA ILE A 107 20.62 -1.09 8.98
C ILE A 107 21.48 0.05 8.40
N ASP A 108 22.28 -0.23 7.37
CA ASP A 108 23.23 0.74 6.81
C ASP A 108 22.57 1.87 6.01
N ASN A 109 21.25 1.76 5.73
CA ASN A 109 20.44 2.67 4.91
C ASN A 109 21.14 3.11 3.60
N ALA A 110 21.93 2.19 3.02
CA ALA A 110 22.69 2.43 1.80
C ALA A 110 21.81 2.27 0.55
N HIS A 111 22.04 3.13 -0.45
CA HIS A 111 21.40 3.00 -1.75
C HIS A 111 22.21 2.02 -2.59
N SER A 112 21.66 0.81 -2.75
CA SER A 112 22.27 -0.26 -3.53
C SER A 112 21.94 -0.10 -5.02
N TYR A 113 22.95 -0.24 -5.86
CA TYR A 113 22.86 -0.35 -7.31
C TYR A 113 23.29 -1.75 -7.72
N ILE A 114 22.59 -2.35 -8.68
CA ILE A 114 22.94 -3.66 -9.24
C ILE A 114 23.16 -3.51 -10.74
N ASP A 115 24.33 -3.91 -11.23
CA ASP A 115 24.62 -4.01 -12.65
C ASP A 115 24.59 -5.47 -13.12
N LEU A 116 23.80 -5.73 -14.16
CA LEU A 116 23.60 -7.06 -14.76
C LEU A 116 24.32 -7.22 -16.11
N THR A 117 25.20 -6.28 -16.48
CA THR A 117 25.94 -6.28 -17.75
C THR A 117 26.82 -7.51 -17.89
N ASN A 118 27.55 -7.83 -16.82
CA ASN A 118 28.67 -8.76 -16.82
C ASN A 118 28.36 -10.09 -16.13
N GLY A 119 29.29 -11.06 -16.25
CA GLY A 119 29.22 -12.34 -15.56
C GLY A 119 28.46 -13.44 -16.30
N ILE A 120 28.53 -14.65 -15.74
CA ILE A 120 27.81 -15.83 -16.21
C ILE A 120 26.31 -15.70 -15.95
N SER A 121 25.50 -16.37 -16.77
CA SER A 121 24.03 -16.27 -16.72
C SER A 121 23.46 -16.62 -15.33
N SER A 122 24.02 -17.62 -14.65
CA SER A 122 23.56 -18.01 -13.31
C SER A 122 23.72 -16.87 -12.29
N LEU A 123 24.88 -16.20 -12.25
CA LEU A 123 25.13 -15.08 -11.35
C LEU A 123 24.21 -13.88 -11.66
N LYS A 124 24.00 -13.57 -12.95
CA LYS A 124 23.06 -12.52 -13.37
C LYS A 124 21.64 -12.81 -12.87
N SER A 125 21.18 -14.05 -13.03
CA SER A 125 19.87 -14.49 -12.52
C SER A 125 19.78 -14.38 -11.01
N ILE A 126 20.83 -14.76 -10.27
CA ILE A 126 20.87 -14.64 -8.81
C ILE A 126 20.80 -13.17 -8.39
N LEU A 127 21.58 -12.29 -9.00
CA LEU A 127 21.54 -10.85 -8.71
C LEU A 127 20.18 -10.23 -9.04
N ALA A 128 19.55 -10.64 -10.15
CA ALA A 128 18.22 -10.16 -10.52
C ALA A 128 17.14 -10.62 -9.51
N VAL A 129 17.15 -11.89 -9.11
CA VAL A 129 16.23 -12.44 -8.09
C VAL A 129 16.48 -11.75 -6.74
N PHE A 130 17.75 -11.56 -6.36
CA PHE A 130 18.12 -10.87 -5.14
C PHE A 130 17.62 -9.43 -5.13
N ALA A 131 17.78 -8.70 -6.24
CA ALA A 131 17.26 -7.35 -6.41
C ALA A 131 15.74 -7.30 -6.28
N TYR A 132 15.04 -8.27 -6.87
CA TYR A 132 13.58 -8.39 -6.80
C TYR A 132 13.08 -8.60 -5.37
N VAL A 133 13.68 -9.56 -4.66
CA VAL A 133 13.31 -9.92 -3.28
C VAL A 133 13.55 -8.75 -2.33
N LEU A 134 14.67 -8.04 -2.49
CA LEU A 134 15.02 -6.88 -1.65
C LEU A 134 14.43 -5.56 -2.13
N ASP A 135 13.62 -5.55 -3.19
CA ASP A 135 13.00 -4.35 -3.74
C ASP A 135 14.02 -3.25 -4.13
N ILE A 136 15.18 -3.67 -4.65
CA ILE A 136 16.20 -2.75 -5.13
C ILE A 136 15.76 -2.20 -6.49
N LYS A 137 15.55 -0.89 -6.57
CA LYS A 137 15.03 -0.23 -7.78
C LYS A 137 16.10 0.11 -8.81
N ASN A 138 17.34 0.26 -8.37
CA ASN A 138 18.46 0.73 -9.20
C ASN A 138 19.16 -0.46 -9.85
N ILE A 139 18.49 -1.10 -10.81
CA ILE A 139 19.01 -2.27 -11.52
C ILE A 139 19.28 -1.87 -12.94
N TYR A 140 20.51 -2.06 -13.42
CA TYR A 140 20.93 -1.51 -14.69
C TYR A 140 21.66 -2.54 -15.56
N SER A 141 21.70 -2.25 -16.85
CA SER A 141 22.59 -2.92 -17.81
C SER A 141 23.19 -1.90 -18.77
N LEU A 142 24.47 -2.09 -19.06
CA LEU A 142 25.21 -1.36 -20.06
C LEU A 142 25.06 -2.04 -21.42
N GLU A 143 24.52 -1.29 -22.37
CA GLU A 143 24.41 -1.65 -23.77
C GLU A 143 25.40 -0.79 -24.58
N ILE A 144 26.27 -1.43 -25.35
CA ILE A 144 27.25 -0.76 -26.21
C ILE A 144 26.98 -1.21 -27.65
N ASP A 145 26.67 -0.26 -28.52
CA ASP A 145 26.39 -0.51 -29.94
C ASP A 145 27.71 -0.63 -30.72
N PHE A 146 28.38 -1.77 -30.58
CA PHE A 146 29.61 -2.06 -31.32
C PHE A 146 29.38 -2.15 -32.84
N SER A 147 30.45 -1.93 -33.60
CA SER A 147 30.46 -2.12 -35.05
C SER A 147 30.01 -3.53 -35.44
N LYS A 148 29.33 -3.64 -36.59
CA LYS A 148 28.97 -4.92 -37.20
C LYS A 148 30.16 -5.61 -37.88
N ASP A 149 31.24 -4.87 -38.14
CA ASP A 149 32.49 -5.40 -38.68
C ASP A 149 33.30 -6.10 -37.58
N ASP A 150 33.67 -7.36 -37.80
CA ASP A 150 34.28 -8.23 -36.78
C ASP A 150 35.63 -7.74 -36.22
N PRO A 151 36.61 -7.33 -37.06
CA PRO A 151 37.85 -6.72 -36.60
C PRO A 151 37.62 -5.47 -35.75
N THR A 152 36.76 -4.57 -36.24
CA THR A 152 36.44 -3.31 -35.53
C THR A 152 35.72 -3.59 -34.22
N ARG A 153 34.76 -4.53 -34.20
CA ARG A 153 34.04 -4.97 -33.01
C ARG A 153 34.98 -5.51 -31.94
N LYS A 154 35.94 -6.37 -32.32
CA LYS A 154 36.93 -6.92 -31.38
C LYS A 154 37.82 -5.84 -30.79
N LYS A 155 38.23 -4.86 -31.61
CA LYS A 155 38.98 -3.69 -31.13
C LYS A 155 38.14 -2.91 -30.11
N GLN A 156 36.91 -2.54 -30.49
CA GLN A 156 36.01 -1.76 -29.64
C GLN A 156 35.65 -2.47 -28.33
N ALA A 157 35.43 -3.79 -28.36
CA ALA A 157 35.15 -4.56 -27.15
C ALA A 157 36.29 -4.55 -26.12
N GLY A 158 37.52 -4.19 -26.54
CA GLY A 158 38.69 -4.03 -25.68
C GLY A 158 38.93 -2.60 -25.20
N LEU A 159 38.07 -1.63 -25.55
CA LEU A 159 38.23 -0.22 -25.20
C LEU A 159 37.53 0.15 -23.89
N PHE A 160 38.14 1.05 -23.13
CA PHE A 160 37.53 1.68 -21.97
C PHE A 160 36.52 2.77 -22.37
N TYR A 161 35.67 3.17 -21.43
CA TYR A 161 34.52 4.07 -21.65
C TYR A 161 34.91 5.34 -22.40
N HIS A 162 35.92 6.07 -21.93
CA HIS A 162 36.41 7.30 -22.56
C HIS A 162 37.01 7.08 -23.96
N GLU A 163 37.51 5.89 -24.27
CA GLU A 163 38.02 5.55 -25.60
C GLU A 163 36.88 5.24 -26.56
N LEU A 164 35.83 4.56 -26.08
CA LEU A 164 34.59 4.31 -26.82
C LEU A 164 33.88 5.63 -27.16
N GLU A 165 33.82 6.58 -26.22
CA GLU A 165 33.27 7.92 -26.45
C GLU A 165 34.05 8.66 -27.56
N LYS A 166 35.39 8.57 -27.55
CA LYS A 166 36.24 9.18 -28.58
C LYS A 166 36.05 8.54 -29.96
N GLU A 167 35.79 7.24 -30.02
CA GLU A 167 35.44 6.54 -31.26
C GLU A 167 33.99 6.81 -31.72
N GLY A 168 33.20 7.58 -30.97
CA GLY A 168 31.80 7.84 -31.29
C GLY A 168 30.91 6.61 -31.17
N VAL A 169 31.33 5.60 -30.38
CA VAL A 169 30.51 4.41 -30.11
C VAL A 169 29.36 4.80 -29.19
N LYS A 170 28.14 4.40 -29.56
CA LYS A 170 26.96 4.70 -28.75
C LYS A 170 26.91 3.79 -27.53
N ILE A 171 26.88 4.39 -26.35
CA ILE A 171 26.81 3.72 -25.06
C ILE A 171 25.51 4.10 -24.37
N GLN A 172 24.78 3.11 -23.86
CA GLN A 172 23.52 3.31 -23.15
C GLN A 172 23.52 2.53 -21.84
N TYR A 173 23.31 3.22 -20.72
CA TYR A 173 23.12 2.58 -19.42
C TYR A 173 21.65 2.62 -19.05
N ARG A 174 20.97 1.48 -19.24
CA ARG A 174 19.52 1.36 -19.15
C ARG A 174 19.09 0.81 -17.80
N ASN A 175 18.12 1.48 -17.19
CA ASN A 175 17.45 0.97 -16.00
C ASN A 175 16.50 -0.17 -16.42
N PHE A 176 16.43 -1.21 -15.60
CA PHE A 176 15.40 -2.23 -15.75
C PHE A 176 14.02 -1.63 -15.46
N PRO A 177 12.96 -2.18 -16.07
CA PRO A 177 11.60 -1.83 -15.70
C PRO A 177 11.34 -2.03 -14.20
N PRO A 178 10.35 -1.32 -13.63
CA PRO A 178 10.03 -1.44 -12.21
C PRO A 178 9.79 -2.90 -11.82
N ILE A 179 10.70 -3.47 -11.02
CA ILE A 179 10.69 -4.91 -10.76
C ILE A 179 9.47 -5.36 -9.94
N ARG A 180 8.74 -4.42 -9.31
CA ARG A 180 7.45 -4.68 -8.66
C ARG A 180 6.34 -5.06 -9.64
N GLU A 181 6.48 -4.77 -10.92
CA GLU A 181 5.51 -5.24 -11.93
C GLU A 181 5.44 -6.77 -11.98
N PHE A 182 6.52 -7.47 -11.61
CA PHE A 182 6.53 -8.93 -11.48
C PHE A 182 5.61 -9.44 -10.36
N ASP A 183 5.27 -8.63 -9.36
CA ASP A 183 4.31 -9.02 -8.32
C ASP A 183 2.93 -9.32 -8.96
N THR A 184 2.57 -8.60 -10.04
CA THR A 184 1.33 -8.83 -10.81
C THR A 184 1.35 -10.16 -11.53
N PHE A 185 2.51 -10.55 -12.08
CA PHE A 185 2.67 -11.86 -12.71
C PHE A 185 2.45 -12.99 -11.69
N GLY A 186 2.93 -12.84 -10.46
CA GLY A 186 2.63 -13.76 -9.36
C GLY A 186 1.12 -13.93 -9.15
N LYS A 187 0.38 -12.81 -9.05
CA LYS A 187 -1.08 -12.82 -8.84
C LYS A 187 -1.83 -13.55 -9.94
N LEU A 188 -1.42 -13.38 -11.20
CA LEU A 188 -2.00 -14.10 -12.35
C LEU A 188 -1.80 -15.62 -12.26
N ASN A 189 -0.83 -16.07 -11.47
CA ASN A 189 -0.52 -17.48 -11.22
C ASN A 189 -0.89 -17.91 -9.79
N TYR A 190 -1.84 -17.24 -9.14
CA TYR A 190 -2.29 -17.54 -7.77
C TYR A 190 -1.16 -17.53 -6.72
N THR A 191 -0.10 -16.75 -6.97
CA THR A 191 1.03 -16.56 -6.06
C THR A 191 1.07 -15.10 -5.57
N GLU A 192 1.39 -14.87 -4.31
CA GLU A 192 1.47 -13.53 -3.74
C GLU A 192 2.88 -13.25 -3.18
N VAL A 193 3.40 -12.06 -3.49
CA VAL A 193 4.63 -11.53 -2.88
C VAL A 193 4.25 -10.48 -1.85
N LEU A 194 4.53 -10.78 -0.58
CA LEU A 194 4.18 -9.90 0.54
C LEU A 194 5.31 -8.93 0.88
N ARG A 195 5.18 -7.68 0.42
CA ARG A 195 6.13 -6.60 0.72
C ARG A 195 5.73 -5.85 2.00
N HIS A 196 5.98 -6.46 3.15
CA HIS A 196 5.51 -5.96 4.46
C HIS A 196 5.87 -4.50 4.75
N ARG A 197 7.07 -4.03 4.40
CA ARG A 197 7.45 -2.62 4.59
C ARG A 197 6.51 -1.68 3.82
N SER A 198 6.28 -1.97 2.54
CA SER A 198 5.38 -1.18 1.69
C SER A 198 3.94 -1.22 2.19
N ILE A 199 3.46 -2.38 2.64
CA ILE A 199 2.11 -2.54 3.19
C ILE A 199 1.98 -1.69 4.46
N ILE A 200 2.95 -1.75 5.38
CA ILE A 200 2.94 -0.97 6.62
C ILE A 200 2.99 0.53 6.31
N ASP A 201 3.86 0.96 5.40
CA ASP A 201 3.97 2.37 5.00
C ASP A 201 2.64 2.89 4.43
N GLU A 202 1.94 2.11 3.59
CA GLU A 202 0.62 2.46 3.05
C GLU A 202 -0.44 2.58 4.16
N LEU A 203 -0.46 1.64 5.11
CA LEU A 203 -1.40 1.66 6.22
C LEU A 203 -1.18 2.85 7.16
N VAL A 204 0.08 3.11 7.52
CA VAL A 204 0.44 4.24 8.39
C VAL A 204 0.17 5.56 7.67
N SER A 205 0.47 5.67 6.38
CA SER A 205 0.16 6.86 5.58
C SER A 205 -1.35 7.11 5.48
N SER A 206 -2.13 6.04 5.30
CA SER A 206 -3.60 6.12 5.27
C SER A 206 -4.15 6.66 6.59
N LEU A 207 -3.59 6.23 7.72
CA LEU A 207 -3.97 6.76 9.03
C LEU A 207 -3.48 8.20 9.22
N THR A 208 -2.25 8.53 8.82
CA THR A 208 -1.67 9.89 8.90
C THR A 208 -2.57 10.91 8.21
N ASN A 209 -3.08 10.58 7.02
CA ASN A 209 -3.96 11.45 6.25
C ASN A 209 -5.32 11.70 6.91
N LEU A 210 -5.70 10.88 7.90
CA LEU A 210 -6.96 11.00 8.63
C LEU A 210 -6.80 11.75 9.96
N LEU A 211 -5.58 11.94 10.46
CA LEU A 211 -5.34 12.49 11.79
C LEU A 211 -4.92 13.96 11.75
N PRO A 212 -5.13 14.71 12.84
CA PRO A 212 -4.62 16.08 12.95
C PRO A 212 -3.11 16.12 12.68
N SER A 213 -2.65 17.19 12.03
CA SER A 213 -1.23 17.41 11.74
C SER A 213 -0.41 17.43 13.05
N GLY A 214 0.64 16.60 13.12
CA GLY A 214 1.58 16.57 14.25
C GLY A 214 1.51 15.32 15.14
N LEU A 215 0.62 14.37 14.86
CA LEU A 215 0.60 13.08 15.54
C LEU A 215 1.73 12.18 14.97
N ASP A 216 2.69 11.82 15.82
CA ASP A 216 3.83 10.98 15.44
C ASP A 216 3.39 9.51 15.40
N LEU A 217 3.44 8.90 14.22
CA LEU A 217 3.09 7.49 13.99
C LEU A 217 4.32 6.60 13.80
N GLU A 218 5.55 7.09 14.07
CA GLU A 218 6.74 6.25 13.97
C GLU A 218 6.70 5.08 14.95
N HIS A 219 6.19 5.28 16.17
CA HIS A 219 6.02 4.17 17.13
C HIS A 219 5.09 3.07 16.60
N LEU A 220 3.98 3.44 15.94
CA LEU A 220 3.07 2.49 15.27
C LEU A 220 3.82 1.73 14.18
N ARG A 221 4.56 2.45 13.33
CA ARG A 221 5.32 1.90 12.22
C ARG A 221 6.39 0.92 12.70
N GLU A 222 7.18 1.31 13.70
CA GLU A 222 8.21 0.49 14.32
C GLU A 222 7.62 -0.76 14.97
N SER A 223 6.50 -0.65 15.67
CA SER A 223 5.80 -1.78 16.29
C SER A 223 5.31 -2.79 15.25
N LEU A 224 4.71 -2.32 14.15
CA LEU A 224 4.28 -3.19 13.04
C LEU A 224 5.48 -3.89 12.38
N LEU A 225 6.57 -3.15 12.13
CA LEU A 225 7.79 -3.69 11.54
C LEU A 225 8.45 -4.71 12.46
N SER A 226 8.53 -4.43 13.76
CA SER A 226 9.06 -5.36 14.77
C SER A 226 8.19 -6.63 14.85
N GLY A 227 6.86 -6.50 14.80
CA GLY A 227 5.94 -7.63 14.78
C GLY A 227 6.19 -8.58 13.62
N VAL A 228 6.32 -8.04 12.41
CA VAL A 228 6.65 -8.83 11.21
C VAL A 228 8.06 -9.40 11.28
N HIS A 229 9.05 -8.59 11.66
CA HIS A 229 10.45 -9.03 11.70
C HIS A 229 10.63 -10.22 12.65
N SER A 230 10.09 -10.14 13.86
CA SER A 230 10.19 -11.22 14.85
C SER A 230 9.40 -12.46 14.45
N ARG A 231 8.29 -12.31 13.69
CA ARG A 231 7.61 -13.47 13.10
C ARG A 231 8.50 -14.20 12.11
N LEU A 232 9.06 -13.47 11.14
CA LEU A 232 9.92 -14.02 10.10
C LEU A 232 11.19 -14.64 10.72
N LEU A 233 11.76 -13.98 11.73
CA LEU A 233 12.89 -14.53 12.49
C LEU A 233 12.52 -15.83 13.18
N GLY A 234 11.34 -15.88 13.83
CA GLY A 234 10.81 -17.11 14.43
C GLY A 234 10.58 -18.22 13.42
N GLU A 235 10.11 -17.91 12.21
CA GLU A 235 9.93 -18.90 11.13
C GLU A 235 11.27 -19.48 10.64
N VAL A 236 12.35 -18.68 10.64
CA VAL A 236 13.69 -19.11 10.19
C VAL A 236 14.47 -19.84 11.27
N THR A 237 14.46 -19.31 12.50
CA THR A 237 15.22 -19.85 13.65
C THR A 237 14.46 -20.93 14.40
N GLU A 238 13.14 -20.99 14.18
CA GLU A 238 12.18 -21.78 14.92
C GLU A 238 12.17 -21.52 16.44
N GLU A 239 12.57 -20.31 16.86
CA GLU A 239 12.58 -19.91 18.26
C GLU A 239 11.21 -19.38 18.73
N SER A 240 10.67 -20.00 19.78
CA SER A 240 9.39 -19.60 20.38
C SER A 240 9.41 -18.15 20.91
N TYR A 241 10.55 -17.68 21.43
CA TYR A 241 10.69 -16.30 21.92
C TYR A 241 10.39 -15.26 20.83
N SER A 242 10.92 -15.47 19.62
CA SER A 242 10.70 -14.58 18.47
C SER A 242 9.21 -14.52 18.07
N HIS A 243 8.51 -15.65 18.10
CA HIS A 243 7.06 -15.67 17.89
C HIS A 243 6.28 -14.94 18.99
N ARG A 244 6.67 -15.09 20.26
CA ARG A 244 6.02 -14.36 21.36
C ARG A 244 6.23 -12.86 21.23
N HIS A 245 7.45 -12.42 20.91
CA HIS A 245 7.74 -11.00 20.66
C HIS A 245 6.90 -10.44 19.52
N SER A 246 6.74 -11.20 18.43
CA SER A 246 5.87 -10.82 17.30
C SER A 246 4.43 -10.54 17.74
N VAL A 247 3.86 -11.38 18.60
CA VAL A 247 2.50 -11.18 19.14
C VAL A 247 2.43 -9.91 19.99
N PHE A 248 3.42 -9.66 20.86
CA PHE A 248 3.45 -8.46 21.69
C PHE A 248 3.62 -7.18 20.86
N ALA A 249 4.54 -7.16 19.91
CA ALA A 249 4.76 -6.00 19.03
C ALA A 249 3.54 -5.71 18.13
N SER A 250 2.90 -6.76 17.59
CA SER A 250 1.64 -6.62 16.84
C SER A 250 0.52 -6.09 17.76
N SER A 251 0.45 -6.54 19.01
CA SER A 251 -0.52 -6.04 20.00
C SER A 251 -0.26 -4.58 20.38
N ALA A 252 0.99 -4.16 20.53
CA ALA A 252 1.36 -2.78 20.78
C ALA A 252 0.93 -1.85 19.64
N SER A 253 1.07 -2.30 18.39
CA SER A 253 0.55 -1.54 17.24
C SER A 253 -0.97 -1.37 17.27
N ILE A 254 -1.72 -2.40 17.70
CA ILE A 254 -3.18 -2.32 17.85
C ILE A 254 -3.55 -1.37 19.00
N GLU A 255 -2.78 -1.40 20.09
CA GLU A 255 -2.98 -0.50 21.23
C GLU A 255 -2.79 0.96 20.83
N GLU A 256 -1.77 1.27 20.03
CA GLU A 256 -1.53 2.61 19.49
C GLU A 256 -2.74 3.09 18.68
N VAL A 257 -3.26 2.24 17.78
CA VAL A 257 -4.46 2.55 17.01
C VAL A 257 -5.66 2.77 17.94
N ALA A 258 -5.86 1.93 18.96
CA ALA A 258 -6.94 2.12 19.92
C ALA A 258 -6.81 3.44 20.69
N ASN A 259 -5.59 3.82 21.13
CA ASN A 259 -5.32 5.10 21.79
C ASN A 259 -5.70 6.27 20.88
N ILE A 260 -5.37 6.20 19.59
CA ILE A 260 -5.73 7.21 18.60
C ILE A 260 -7.26 7.36 18.52
N ILE A 261 -8.01 6.26 18.39
CA ILE A 261 -9.48 6.30 18.36
C ILE A 261 -10.04 6.95 19.63
N LEU A 262 -9.57 6.49 20.80
CA LEU A 262 -10.00 6.97 22.11
C LEU A 262 -9.64 8.45 22.36
N THR A 263 -8.56 8.94 21.73
CA THR A 263 -8.19 10.36 21.74
C THR A 263 -9.15 11.18 20.88
N ILE A 264 -9.44 10.73 19.66
CA ILE A 264 -10.35 11.42 18.73
C ILE A 264 -11.75 11.58 19.33
N VAL A 265 -12.25 10.54 20.00
CA VAL A 265 -13.58 10.51 20.63
C VAL A 265 -13.60 11.18 22.03
N LYS A 266 -12.47 11.79 22.45
CA LYS A 266 -12.30 12.55 23.69
C LYS A 266 -12.57 11.79 24.99
N THR A 267 -12.26 10.49 25.06
CA THR A 267 -12.21 9.77 26.33
C THR A 267 -10.83 9.96 26.97
N ALA A 268 -10.76 10.75 28.05
CA ALA A 268 -9.53 11.42 28.50
C ALA A 268 -8.60 10.59 29.42
N GLU A 269 -8.89 9.32 29.71
CA GLU A 269 -7.98 8.49 30.52
C GLU A 269 -7.48 7.28 29.71
N LEU A 270 -6.30 7.44 29.09
CA LEU A 270 -5.61 6.37 28.35
C LEU A 270 -4.57 5.64 29.22
N GLU A 271 -4.09 6.29 30.27
CA GLU A 271 -3.07 5.77 31.17
C GLU A 271 -3.63 4.62 32.02
N ASN A 272 -2.78 3.62 32.30
CA ASN A 272 -3.09 2.46 33.16
C ASN A 272 -4.18 1.48 32.67
N LYS A 273 -4.64 1.59 31.42
CA LYS A 273 -5.59 0.63 30.83
C LYS A 273 -4.90 -0.46 30.02
N THR A 274 -5.36 -1.69 30.17
CA THR A 274 -4.89 -2.81 29.32
C THR A 274 -5.47 -2.71 27.91
N LEU A 275 -4.82 -3.32 26.92
CA LEU A 275 -5.33 -3.42 25.55
C LEU A 275 -6.78 -3.95 25.50
N GLY A 276 -7.12 -4.96 26.30
CA GLY A 276 -8.47 -5.52 26.32
C GLY A 276 -9.54 -4.49 26.72
N VAL A 277 -9.24 -3.67 27.73
CA VAL A 277 -10.12 -2.57 28.19
C VAL A 277 -10.23 -1.49 27.12
N LYS A 278 -9.12 -1.10 26.50
CA LYS A 278 -9.12 -0.10 25.42
C LYS A 278 -9.97 -0.55 24.23
N LEU A 279 -9.85 -1.81 23.82
CA LEU A 279 -10.67 -2.37 22.74
C LEU A 279 -12.16 -2.47 23.13
N GLU A 280 -12.47 -2.66 24.41
CA GLU A 280 -13.84 -2.60 24.93
C GLU A 280 -14.43 -1.21 24.85
N GLU A 281 -13.68 -0.19 25.27
CA GLU A 281 -14.11 1.20 25.16
C GLU A 281 -14.33 1.59 23.69
N VAL A 282 -13.46 1.16 22.78
CA VAL A 282 -13.65 1.36 21.32
C VAL A 282 -14.97 0.74 20.85
N ARG A 283 -15.30 -0.50 21.28
CA ARG A 283 -16.59 -1.13 20.95
C ARG A 283 -17.76 -0.32 21.51
N ASP A 284 -17.68 0.10 22.77
CA ASP A 284 -18.72 0.84 23.46
C ASP A 284 -19.01 2.19 22.80
N ILE A 285 -17.97 2.89 22.35
CA ILE A 285 -18.12 4.16 21.65
C ILE A 285 -18.93 3.99 20.36
N PHE A 286 -18.58 2.99 19.54
CA PHE A 286 -19.33 2.73 18.31
C PHE A 286 -20.73 2.19 18.59
N ALA A 287 -20.92 1.41 19.67
CA ALA A 287 -22.24 0.92 20.08
C ALA A 287 -23.17 2.06 20.55
N LYS A 288 -22.63 3.02 21.32
CA LYS A 288 -23.37 4.19 21.82
C LYS A 288 -23.61 5.24 20.75
N ASN A 289 -22.81 5.23 19.67
CA ASN A 289 -22.94 6.16 18.56
C ASN A 289 -23.26 5.43 17.24
N PRO A 290 -24.48 4.88 17.09
CA PRO A 290 -24.89 4.15 15.87
C PRO A 290 -24.89 5.02 14.61
N LYS A 291 -24.73 6.35 14.77
CA LYS A 291 -24.56 7.34 13.70
C LYS A 291 -23.26 7.15 12.93
N TYR A 292 -22.21 6.64 13.58
CA TYR A 292 -20.94 6.29 12.95
C TYR A 292 -20.98 4.80 12.63
N PHE A 293 -21.55 4.47 11.48
CA PHE A 293 -21.87 3.09 11.11
C PHE A 293 -20.62 2.22 11.00
N VAL A 294 -20.40 1.43 12.05
CA VAL A 294 -19.39 0.37 12.11
C VAL A 294 -20.12 -0.95 12.26
N ASN A 295 -19.70 -1.99 11.53
CA ASN A 295 -20.23 -3.33 11.75
C ASN A 295 -19.77 -3.83 13.13
N LEU A 296 -20.60 -3.61 14.15
CA LEU A 296 -20.29 -3.90 15.54
C LEU A 296 -19.98 -5.38 15.77
N LYS A 297 -20.65 -6.28 15.05
CA LYS A 297 -20.39 -7.72 15.15
C LYS A 297 -19.01 -8.09 14.61
N THR A 298 -18.61 -7.51 13.49
CA THR A 298 -17.24 -7.68 12.95
C THR A 298 -16.21 -7.11 13.91
N LEU A 299 -16.43 -5.89 14.42
CA LEU A 299 -15.53 -5.25 15.39
C LEU A 299 -15.41 -6.10 16.67
N GLU A 300 -16.53 -6.63 17.17
CA GLU A 300 -16.56 -7.52 18.34
C GLU A 300 -15.75 -8.79 18.11
N HIS A 301 -16.00 -9.51 17.01
CA HIS A 301 -15.24 -10.72 16.70
C HIS A 301 -13.74 -10.44 16.54
N LEU A 302 -13.39 -9.37 15.83
CA LEU A 302 -12.01 -8.97 15.58
C LEU A 302 -11.28 -8.66 16.89
N THR A 303 -11.87 -7.81 17.74
CA THR A 303 -11.25 -7.37 19.00
C THR A 303 -11.20 -8.47 20.07
N LYS A 304 -12.21 -9.36 20.12
CA LYS A 304 -12.17 -10.56 20.99
C LYS A 304 -11.05 -11.51 20.57
N LEU A 305 -10.89 -11.75 19.27
CA LEU A 305 -9.83 -12.62 18.77
C LEU A 305 -8.43 -12.05 19.05
N ILE A 306 -8.24 -10.75 18.82
CA ILE A 306 -6.99 -10.03 19.19
C ILE A 306 -6.67 -10.24 20.68
N THR A 307 -7.66 -9.99 21.54
CA THR A 307 -7.50 -10.10 23.00
C THR A 307 -7.17 -11.54 23.41
N SER A 308 -7.85 -12.54 22.83
CA SER A 308 -7.60 -13.95 23.09
C SER A 308 -6.17 -14.35 22.73
N VAL A 309 -5.71 -14.03 21.51
CA VAL A 309 -4.35 -14.36 21.05
C VAL A 309 -3.28 -13.74 21.95
N ARG A 310 -3.46 -12.48 22.35
CA ARG A 310 -2.52 -11.77 23.24
C ARG A 310 -2.51 -12.38 24.65
N ASN A 311 -3.68 -12.70 25.20
CA ASN A 311 -3.79 -13.21 26.57
C ASN A 311 -3.28 -14.65 26.70
N ASP A 312 -3.46 -15.50 25.69
CA ASP A 312 -2.92 -16.86 25.67
C ASP A 312 -1.39 -16.88 25.80
N ILE A 313 -0.71 -15.88 25.20
CA ILE A 313 0.75 -15.72 25.27
C ILE A 313 1.23 -15.08 26.58
N ALA A 314 0.44 -14.16 27.15
CA ALA A 314 0.76 -13.48 28.40
C ALA A 314 0.50 -14.36 29.64
N HIS A 315 -0.53 -15.21 29.58
CA HIS A 315 -0.99 -16.07 30.67
C HIS A 315 -1.14 -17.52 30.19
N PRO A 316 -0.03 -18.20 29.89
CA PRO A 316 -0.06 -19.59 29.42
C PRO A 316 -0.80 -20.48 30.44
N SER A 317 -1.89 -21.11 30.02
CA SER A 317 -2.63 -22.03 30.89
C SER A 317 -1.80 -23.29 31.18
N GLN A 318 -1.83 -23.80 32.41
CA GLN A 318 -1.13 -25.05 32.78
C GLN A 318 -1.61 -26.29 32.01
N LYS A 319 -2.80 -26.23 31.39
CA LYS A 319 -3.40 -27.34 30.62
C LYS A 319 -2.95 -27.41 29.16
N ASN A 320 -2.55 -26.28 28.58
CA ASN A 320 -2.01 -26.17 27.23
C ASN A 320 -0.55 -25.73 27.37
N GLY A 321 0.36 -26.69 27.59
CA GLY A 321 1.79 -26.41 27.57
C GLY A 321 2.19 -25.64 26.31
N TYR A 322 3.23 -24.81 26.38
CA TYR A 322 3.72 -24.02 25.25
C TYR A 322 4.02 -24.91 24.03
N SER A 323 3.06 -25.03 23.12
CA SER A 323 3.32 -25.60 21.80
C SER A 323 3.95 -24.51 20.94
N LYS A 324 5.14 -24.82 20.43
CA LYS A 324 5.89 -23.97 19.51
C LYS A 324 5.07 -23.74 18.23
N GLU A 325 4.40 -24.77 17.73
CA GLU A 325 3.54 -24.73 16.54
C GLU A 325 2.35 -23.80 16.74
N ILE A 326 1.67 -23.90 17.89
CA ILE A 326 0.54 -23.01 18.22
C ILE A 326 1.02 -21.56 18.36
N THR A 327 2.18 -21.34 18.99
CA THR A 327 2.77 -20.00 19.14
C THR A 327 3.13 -19.39 17.77
N ALA A 328 3.63 -20.19 16.83
CA ALA A 328 3.92 -19.76 15.48
C ALA A 328 2.64 -19.36 14.72
N ILE A 329 1.57 -20.16 14.84
CA ILE A 329 0.25 -19.83 14.28
C ILE A 329 -0.29 -18.52 14.88
N GLN A 330 -0.21 -18.36 16.20
CA GLN A 330 -0.65 -17.16 16.91
C GLN A 330 0.14 -15.91 16.49
N SER A 331 1.45 -16.03 16.27
CA SER A 331 2.29 -14.94 15.74
C SER A 331 1.86 -14.51 14.34
N ARG A 332 1.65 -15.47 13.42
CA ARG A 332 1.14 -15.17 12.07
C ARG A 332 -0.23 -14.49 12.11
N LEU A 333 -1.14 -15.03 12.92
CA LEU A 333 -2.48 -14.49 13.10
C LEU A 333 -2.43 -13.07 13.69
N SER A 334 -1.59 -12.83 14.69
CA SER A 334 -1.46 -11.52 15.36
C SER A 334 -1.03 -10.41 14.40
N SER A 335 -0.04 -10.66 13.53
CA SER A 335 0.35 -9.68 12.51
C SER A 335 -0.77 -9.40 11.50
N GLN A 336 -1.50 -10.44 11.07
CA GLN A 336 -2.64 -10.28 10.16
C GLN A 336 -3.79 -9.52 10.81
N LEU A 337 -4.07 -9.78 12.08
CA LEU A 337 -5.10 -9.06 12.84
C LEU A 337 -4.73 -7.59 13.05
N ALA A 338 -3.45 -7.27 13.28
CA ALA A 338 -3.00 -5.89 13.38
C ALA A 338 -3.25 -5.12 12.07
N PHE A 339 -2.90 -5.70 10.92
CA PHE A 339 -3.17 -5.09 9.61
C PHE A 339 -4.67 -4.97 9.35
N ALA A 340 -5.44 -6.03 9.61
CA ALA A 340 -6.89 -6.02 9.42
C ALA A 340 -7.58 -5.00 10.32
N PHE A 341 -7.16 -4.87 11.58
CA PHE A 341 -7.70 -3.88 12.51
C PHE A 341 -7.37 -2.46 12.08
N LEU A 342 -6.12 -2.18 11.68
CA LEU A 342 -5.74 -0.87 11.19
C LEU A 342 -6.50 -0.50 9.90
N GLN A 343 -6.63 -1.43 8.95
CA GLN A 343 -7.43 -1.22 7.74
C GLN A 343 -8.92 -0.99 8.05
N PHE A 344 -9.50 -1.85 8.89
CA PHE A 344 -10.89 -1.76 9.29
C PHE A 344 -11.18 -0.42 9.95
N THR A 345 -10.35 -0.03 10.91
CA THR A 345 -10.47 1.23 11.64
C THR A 345 -10.30 2.42 10.71
N THR A 346 -9.25 2.45 9.89
CA THR A 346 -8.99 3.56 8.95
C THR A 346 -10.15 3.75 7.97
N LYS A 347 -10.66 2.66 7.38
CA LYS A 347 -11.80 2.72 6.44
C LYS A 347 -13.12 3.07 7.12
N SER A 348 -13.34 2.56 8.33
CA SER A 348 -14.58 2.81 9.08
C SER A 348 -14.61 4.23 9.62
N LEU A 349 -13.52 4.72 10.20
CA LEU A 349 -13.43 6.07 10.77
C LEU A 349 -13.27 7.15 9.72
N GLY A 350 -12.48 6.94 8.66
CA GLY A 350 -12.22 7.98 7.66
C GLY A 350 -13.48 8.52 6.98
N ALA A 351 -14.57 7.75 7.01
CA ALA A 351 -15.91 8.16 6.61
C ALA A 351 -16.50 9.34 7.40
N PHE A 352 -16.07 9.48 8.65
CA PHE A 352 -16.70 10.27 9.70
C PHE A 352 -15.75 11.31 10.29
N LEU A 353 -14.55 11.46 9.72
CA LEU A 353 -13.58 12.45 10.15
C LEU A 353 -13.63 13.67 9.22
N ASP A 354 -13.52 14.86 9.80
CA ASP A 354 -13.34 16.10 9.06
C ASP A 354 -11.89 16.25 8.57
N GLN A 355 -11.61 17.33 7.86
CA GLN A 355 -10.26 17.67 7.38
C GLN A 355 -9.22 17.87 8.50
N ASN A 356 -9.66 18.01 9.75
CA ASN A 356 -8.80 18.15 10.92
C ASN A 356 -8.67 16.83 11.71
N GLY A 357 -9.24 15.72 11.21
CA GLY A 357 -9.23 14.42 11.88
C GLY A 357 -10.13 14.35 13.11
N GLN A 358 -11.14 15.23 13.22
CA GLN A 358 -12.15 15.18 14.27
C GLN A 358 -13.43 14.50 13.77
N LEU A 359 -14.14 13.81 14.65
CA LEU A 359 -15.44 13.25 14.30
C LEU A 359 -16.43 14.35 13.94
N VAL A 360 -17.00 14.24 12.74
CA VAL A 360 -18.06 15.15 12.29
C VAL A 360 -19.32 14.92 13.12
N ASN A 361 -19.95 15.99 13.61
CA ASN A 361 -21.20 15.85 14.34
C ASN A 361 -22.35 15.61 13.37
N ILE A 362 -22.79 14.35 13.29
CA ILE A 362 -23.86 13.91 12.40
C ILE A 362 -25.22 14.13 13.07
N GLN A 363 -26.05 14.94 12.44
CA GLN A 363 -27.47 15.03 12.76
C GLN A 363 -28.29 14.39 11.64
N THR A 364 -29.14 13.43 11.99
CA THR A 364 -30.20 12.98 11.07
C THR A 364 -31.18 14.13 10.89
N LEU A 365 -31.37 14.57 9.66
CA LEU A 365 -32.42 15.54 9.36
C LEU A 365 -33.75 14.79 9.47
N GLU A 366 -34.59 15.21 10.42
CA GLU A 366 -36.00 14.84 10.40
C GLU A 366 -36.63 15.40 9.11
N ILE A 367 -37.71 14.76 8.66
CA ILE A 367 -38.45 15.14 7.44
C ILE A 367 -38.64 16.65 7.47
N THR A 368 -37.92 17.35 6.59
CA THR A 368 -37.97 18.80 6.53
C THR A 368 -39.38 19.18 6.09
N VAL A 369 -39.98 20.13 6.81
CA VAL A 369 -41.27 20.70 6.42
C VAL A 369 -41.11 21.20 4.97
N GLU A 370 -42.02 20.83 4.08
CA GLU A 370 -41.95 21.15 2.63
C GLU A 370 -41.92 22.66 2.32
N GLU A 371 -42.06 23.50 3.35
CA GLU A 371 -42.12 24.96 3.29
C GLU A 371 -40.73 25.64 3.29
N ASP A 372 -39.63 24.90 3.46
CA ASP A 372 -38.27 25.46 3.41
C ASP A 372 -37.82 25.68 1.95
N GLU A 373 -37.46 26.93 1.60
CA GLU A 373 -36.92 27.27 0.28
C GLU A 373 -35.51 26.71 0.03
N THR A 374 -34.89 26.09 1.03
CA THR A 374 -33.56 25.50 0.97
C THR A 374 -33.42 24.48 -0.16
N ILE A 375 -32.36 24.62 -0.94
CA ILE A 375 -31.95 23.65 -1.96
C ILE A 375 -31.03 22.62 -1.32
N PHE A 376 -31.39 21.35 -1.46
CA PHE A 376 -30.59 20.19 -1.04
C PHE A 376 -30.01 19.48 -2.26
N TYR A 377 -28.92 18.76 -2.04
CA TYR A 377 -28.43 17.72 -2.92
C TYR A 377 -29.02 16.37 -2.50
N PHE A 378 -29.32 15.53 -3.48
CA PHE A 378 -29.92 14.21 -3.31
C PHE A 378 -29.15 13.20 -4.14
N GLY A 379 -28.57 12.20 -3.49
CA GLY A 379 -28.07 10.99 -4.11
C GLY A 379 -29.18 9.94 -4.16
N PHE A 380 -29.31 9.26 -5.28
CA PHE A 380 -30.11 8.05 -5.46
C PHE A 380 -29.20 6.93 -5.94
N ASP A 381 -29.38 5.74 -5.40
CA ASP A 381 -28.61 4.55 -5.76
C ASP A 381 -29.51 3.31 -5.65
N GLY A 382 -29.51 2.49 -6.70
CA GLY A 382 -30.27 1.24 -6.73
C GLY A 382 -29.70 0.21 -5.77
N ASP A 383 -30.56 -0.45 -5.00
CA ASP A 383 -30.12 -1.51 -4.10
C ASP A 383 -29.98 -2.83 -4.88
N SER A 384 -28.86 -3.53 -4.68
CA SER A 384 -28.56 -4.82 -5.30
C SER A 384 -28.60 -4.85 -6.84
N THR A 385 -28.40 -3.72 -7.52
CA THR A 385 -28.34 -3.68 -9.00
C THR A 385 -27.19 -4.53 -9.54
N GLY A 386 -26.05 -4.56 -8.85
CA GLY A 386 -24.91 -5.41 -9.20
C GLY A 386 -25.29 -6.89 -9.21
N ASP A 387 -25.84 -7.40 -8.10
CA ASP A 387 -26.34 -8.78 -8.01
C ASP A 387 -27.40 -9.09 -9.07
N TYR A 388 -28.27 -8.11 -9.37
CA TYR A 388 -29.29 -8.23 -10.42
C TYR A 388 -28.67 -8.41 -11.82
N LEU A 389 -27.56 -7.76 -12.13
CA LEU A 389 -26.84 -7.97 -13.39
C LEU A 389 -26.01 -9.26 -13.36
N ASP A 390 -25.32 -9.54 -12.25
CA ASP A 390 -24.47 -10.72 -12.08
C ASP A 390 -25.23 -12.04 -12.21
N MET A 391 -26.48 -12.08 -11.73
CA MET A 391 -27.37 -13.22 -11.93
C MET A 391 -27.58 -13.56 -13.42
N ALA A 392 -27.61 -12.56 -14.30
CA ALA A 392 -27.72 -12.80 -15.74
C ALA A 392 -26.41 -13.28 -16.36
N PHE A 393 -25.24 -12.91 -15.81
CA PHE A 393 -23.96 -13.43 -16.29
C PHE A 393 -23.76 -14.91 -15.96
N GLY A 394 -24.23 -15.37 -14.80
CA GLY A 394 -24.00 -16.73 -14.34
C GLY A 394 -24.95 -17.79 -14.90
N LYS A 395 -26.16 -17.41 -15.35
CA LYS A 395 -27.24 -18.37 -15.65
C LYS A 395 -28.06 -18.09 -16.91
N SER A 396 -27.74 -17.03 -17.67
CA SER A 396 -28.64 -16.53 -18.71
C SER A 396 -27.95 -16.30 -20.07
N SER A 397 -28.75 -15.92 -21.07
CA SER A 397 -28.27 -15.54 -22.41
C SER A 397 -27.82 -14.09 -22.48
N GLU A 398 -27.04 -13.74 -23.53
CA GLU A 398 -26.65 -12.35 -23.83
C GLU A 398 -27.87 -11.42 -23.93
N ASP A 399 -28.98 -11.91 -24.49
CA ASP A 399 -30.22 -11.15 -24.60
C ASP A 399 -30.83 -10.79 -23.25
N GLU A 400 -30.70 -11.66 -22.24
CA GLU A 400 -31.18 -11.36 -20.89
C GLU A 400 -30.32 -10.28 -20.22
N VAL A 401 -28.99 -10.34 -20.35
CA VAL A 401 -28.07 -9.29 -19.89
C VAL A 401 -28.44 -7.95 -20.52
N ARG A 402 -28.62 -7.95 -21.85
CA ARG A 402 -29.01 -6.76 -22.62
C ARG A 402 -30.37 -6.21 -22.15
N THR A 403 -31.31 -7.10 -21.84
CA THR A 403 -32.64 -6.73 -21.34
C THR A 403 -32.56 -6.11 -19.96
N ARG A 404 -31.90 -6.76 -19.00
CA ARG A 404 -31.73 -6.25 -17.62
C ARG A 404 -31.01 -4.89 -17.61
N SER A 405 -29.94 -4.75 -18.41
CA SER A 405 -29.23 -3.47 -18.57
C SER A 405 -30.13 -2.37 -19.13
N LYS A 406 -30.92 -2.66 -20.18
CA LYS A 406 -31.91 -1.71 -20.73
C LYS A 406 -32.99 -1.34 -19.71
N THR A 407 -33.43 -2.28 -18.88
CA THR A 407 -34.42 -2.04 -17.83
C THR A 407 -33.90 -1.04 -16.79
N VAL A 408 -32.68 -1.23 -16.28
CA VAL A 408 -32.04 -0.30 -15.33
C VAL A 408 -31.87 1.08 -15.96
N LYS A 409 -31.33 1.14 -17.18
CA LYS A 409 -31.18 2.40 -17.92
C LYS A 409 -32.52 3.12 -18.10
N GLY A 410 -33.57 2.39 -18.52
CA GLY A 410 -34.90 2.93 -18.70
C GLY A 410 -35.56 3.41 -17.41
N ALA A 411 -35.21 2.84 -16.26
CA ALA A 411 -35.64 3.34 -14.95
C ALA A 411 -34.96 4.67 -14.60
N ILE A 412 -33.64 4.75 -14.80
CA ILE A 412 -32.84 5.95 -14.51
C ILE A 412 -33.18 7.11 -15.44
N ASP A 413 -33.45 6.84 -16.72
CA ASP A 413 -33.95 7.84 -17.65
C ASP A 413 -35.33 8.37 -17.21
N ALA A 414 -36.22 7.52 -16.69
CA ALA A 414 -37.51 7.94 -16.17
C ALA A 414 -37.39 8.81 -14.91
N LEU A 415 -36.51 8.42 -13.98
CA LEU A 415 -36.17 9.20 -12.78
C LEU A 415 -35.67 10.59 -13.16
N LYS A 416 -34.69 10.67 -14.07
CA LYS A 416 -34.12 11.92 -14.59
C LYS A 416 -35.16 12.84 -15.20
N ASN A 417 -36.08 12.29 -16.00
CA ASN A 417 -37.14 13.06 -16.63
C ASN A 417 -38.15 13.60 -15.60
N LEU A 418 -38.50 12.80 -14.59
CA LEU A 418 -39.38 13.25 -13.50
C LEU A 418 -38.74 14.41 -12.72
N ILE A 419 -37.46 14.26 -12.33
CA ILE A 419 -36.75 15.29 -11.57
C ILE A 419 -36.75 16.62 -12.33
N ARG A 420 -36.36 16.61 -13.62
CA ARG A 420 -36.33 17.83 -14.44
C ARG A 420 -37.69 18.49 -14.61
N LYS A 421 -38.75 17.67 -14.72
CA LYS A 421 -40.12 18.15 -14.82
C LYS A 421 -40.55 18.84 -13.52
N GLU A 422 -40.27 18.23 -12.37
CA GLU A 422 -40.68 18.74 -11.06
C GLU A 422 -39.87 19.95 -10.59
N THR A 423 -38.58 20.02 -10.96
CA THR A 423 -37.71 21.18 -10.66
C THR A 423 -37.89 22.32 -11.65
N LYS A 424 -38.41 22.02 -12.85
CA LYS A 424 -38.42 22.93 -14.01
C LYS A 424 -37.02 23.45 -14.38
N ASP A 425 -35.98 22.69 -14.05
CA ASP A 425 -34.58 23.00 -14.33
C ASP A 425 -33.87 21.79 -14.95
N ASN A 426 -33.36 21.95 -16.17
CA ASN A 426 -32.62 20.89 -16.86
C ASN A 426 -31.26 20.58 -16.20
N ASN A 427 -30.71 21.54 -15.46
CA ASN A 427 -29.44 21.43 -14.73
C ASN A 427 -29.64 20.95 -13.29
N SER A 428 -30.86 20.56 -12.89
CA SER A 428 -31.10 20.00 -11.56
C SER A 428 -30.46 18.63 -11.40
N VAL A 429 -30.34 17.85 -12.48
CA VAL A 429 -29.62 16.57 -12.47
C VAL A 429 -28.16 16.82 -12.80
N ILE A 430 -27.27 16.54 -11.85
CA ILE A 430 -25.82 16.75 -11.95
C ILE A 430 -25.18 15.57 -12.69
N PHE A 431 -25.54 14.34 -12.32
CA PHE A 431 -25.20 13.14 -13.07
C PHE A 431 -26.28 12.07 -12.91
N ALA A 432 -26.35 11.14 -13.88
CA ALA A 432 -27.20 9.95 -13.83
C ALA A 432 -26.55 8.86 -14.71
N GLU A 433 -25.83 7.92 -14.08
CA GLU A 433 -25.02 6.90 -14.76
C GLU A 433 -25.18 5.55 -14.05
N GLY A 434 -25.37 4.48 -14.82
CA GLY A 434 -25.71 3.17 -14.25
C GLY A 434 -27.02 3.26 -13.46
N ASP A 435 -26.98 2.86 -12.19
CA ASP A 435 -28.04 2.96 -11.19
C ASP A 435 -27.88 4.15 -10.21
N ASN A 436 -26.84 4.96 -10.40
CA ASN A 436 -26.51 6.09 -9.55
C ASN A 436 -27.01 7.40 -10.17
N LEU A 437 -27.58 8.27 -9.34
CA LEU A 437 -28.08 9.57 -9.77
C LEU A 437 -27.83 10.62 -8.68
N LEU A 438 -27.39 11.81 -9.08
CA LEU A 438 -27.23 12.98 -8.20
C LEU A 438 -27.99 14.17 -8.76
N PHE A 439 -28.82 14.79 -7.92
CA PHE A 439 -29.58 15.96 -8.30
C PHE A 439 -29.69 16.98 -7.17
N LYS A 440 -30.07 18.22 -7.51
CA LYS A 440 -30.39 19.30 -6.59
C LYS A 440 -31.86 19.69 -6.71
N SER A 441 -32.54 19.87 -5.58
CA SER A 441 -33.95 20.26 -5.54
C SER A 441 -34.30 20.86 -4.18
N ARG A 442 -35.46 21.50 -4.06
CA ARG A 442 -36.13 21.66 -2.76
C ARG A 442 -36.61 20.31 -2.26
N TYR A 443 -36.68 20.14 -0.95
CA TYR A 443 -37.19 18.92 -0.34
C TYR A 443 -38.68 18.76 -0.63
N LYS A 444 -39.07 17.63 -1.24
CA LYS A 444 -40.45 17.26 -1.53
C LYS A 444 -40.60 15.76 -1.33
N VAL A 445 -41.29 15.35 -0.27
CA VAL A 445 -41.38 13.92 0.09
C VAL A 445 -42.12 13.12 -0.99
N SER A 446 -43.11 13.76 -1.64
CA SER A 446 -43.84 13.21 -2.78
C SER A 446 -42.92 12.84 -3.95
N LEU A 447 -42.00 13.74 -4.34
CA LEU A 447 -41.01 13.47 -5.38
C LEU A 447 -40.12 12.28 -4.99
N LEU A 448 -39.56 12.27 -3.77
CA LEU A 448 -38.62 11.22 -3.36
C LEU A 448 -39.28 9.82 -3.31
N ASN A 449 -40.51 9.74 -2.81
CA ASN A 449 -41.28 8.50 -2.81
C ASN A 449 -41.65 8.06 -4.23
N GLU A 450 -41.99 9.01 -5.10
CA GLU A 450 -42.28 8.73 -6.50
C GLU A 450 -41.04 8.18 -7.24
N LEU A 451 -39.85 8.73 -6.97
CA LEU A 451 -38.60 8.21 -7.53
C LEU A 451 -38.39 6.75 -7.12
N LYS A 452 -38.48 6.44 -5.82
CA LYS A 452 -38.36 5.05 -5.34
C LYS A 452 -39.39 4.11 -5.98
N ARG A 453 -40.64 4.56 -6.09
CA ARG A 453 -41.73 3.79 -6.73
C ARG A 453 -41.41 3.49 -8.19
N ILE A 454 -41.05 4.50 -8.98
CA ILE A 454 -40.73 4.34 -10.41
C ILE A 454 -39.59 3.33 -10.60
N TYR A 455 -38.54 3.44 -9.78
CA TYR A 455 -37.42 2.50 -9.85
C TYR A 455 -37.86 1.07 -9.57
N LYS A 456 -38.65 0.86 -8.50
CA LYS A 456 -39.19 -0.43 -8.12
C LYS A 456 -40.15 -1.02 -9.14
N ASP A 457 -41.05 -0.23 -9.70
CA ASP A 457 -42.02 -0.69 -10.68
C ASP A 457 -41.33 -1.11 -11.99
N LYS A 458 -40.25 -0.44 -12.38
CA LYS A 458 -39.52 -0.75 -13.61
C LYS A 458 -38.52 -1.89 -13.47
N THR A 459 -37.81 -1.96 -12.33
CA THR A 459 -36.69 -2.90 -12.16
C THR A 459 -37.03 -4.10 -11.27
N GLY A 460 -38.07 -3.99 -10.43
CA GLY A 460 -38.33 -4.92 -9.33
C GLY A 460 -37.43 -4.74 -8.11
N LEU A 461 -36.47 -3.80 -8.15
CA LEU A 461 -35.48 -3.54 -7.10
C LEU A 461 -35.86 -2.31 -6.27
N THR A 462 -35.32 -2.20 -5.05
CA THR A 462 -35.47 -0.99 -4.23
C THR A 462 -34.38 0.03 -4.57
N GLY A 463 -34.55 1.25 -4.09
CA GLY A 463 -33.56 2.31 -4.21
C GLY A 463 -33.43 3.10 -2.92
N SER A 464 -32.22 3.51 -2.62
CA SER A 464 -31.87 4.33 -1.45
C SER A 464 -31.67 5.77 -1.86
N ILE A 465 -32.16 6.71 -1.05
CA ILE A 465 -31.98 8.15 -1.25
C ILE A 465 -31.31 8.76 -0.02
N GLY A 466 -30.19 9.45 -0.24
CA GLY A 466 -29.46 10.21 0.77
C GLY A 466 -29.48 11.68 0.39
N TYR A 467 -29.73 12.58 1.34
CA TYR A 467 -29.79 14.01 1.07
C TYR A 467 -29.11 14.88 2.12
N GLY A 468 -28.66 16.06 1.71
CA GLY A 468 -27.93 17.02 2.52
C GLY A 468 -27.77 18.37 1.81
N LYS A 469 -27.34 19.41 2.53
CA LYS A 469 -27.03 20.74 1.97
C LYS A 469 -25.70 20.75 1.22
N THR A 470 -24.81 19.80 1.50
CA THR A 470 -23.50 19.65 0.87
C THR A 470 -23.29 18.25 0.30
N LEU A 471 -22.34 18.09 -0.63
CA LEU A 471 -22.00 16.78 -1.19
C LEU A 471 -21.44 15.78 -0.16
N PRO A 472 -20.59 16.19 0.82
CA PRO A 472 -20.17 15.31 1.91
C PRO A 472 -21.35 14.77 2.73
N GLU A 473 -22.36 15.59 3.02
CA GLU A 473 -23.58 15.15 3.71
C GLU A 473 -24.35 14.11 2.90
N VAL A 474 -24.49 14.30 1.58
CA VAL A 474 -25.13 13.31 0.70
C VAL A 474 -24.37 11.99 0.71
N ALA A 475 -23.04 12.02 0.57
CA ALA A 475 -22.22 10.82 0.58
C ALA A 475 -22.38 10.04 1.91
N LEU A 476 -22.44 10.78 3.03
CA LEU A 476 -22.66 10.22 4.35
C LEU A 476 -24.06 9.63 4.51
N ALA A 477 -25.09 10.36 4.08
CA ALA A 477 -26.47 9.91 4.08
C ALA A 477 -26.68 8.64 3.27
N MET A 478 -26.09 8.56 2.07
CA MET A 478 -26.13 7.37 1.23
C MET A 478 -25.49 6.16 1.91
N ARG A 479 -24.31 6.35 2.50
CA ARG A 479 -23.59 5.29 3.22
C ARG A 479 -24.42 4.77 4.40
N LEU A 480 -25.00 5.66 5.20
CA LEU A 480 -25.84 5.32 6.33
C LEU A 480 -27.19 4.69 5.93
N SER A 481 -27.75 5.08 4.78
CA SER A 481 -28.95 4.47 4.20
C SER A 481 -28.72 3.02 3.82
N LYS A 482 -27.68 2.74 3.02
CA LYS A 482 -27.35 1.37 2.58
C LYS A 482 -26.98 0.46 3.74
N ALA A 483 -26.23 1.00 4.69
CA ALA A 483 -25.87 0.37 5.94
C ALA A 483 -27.06 -0.18 6.75
N LYS A 484 -28.22 0.50 6.72
CA LYS A 484 -29.45 0.08 7.42
C LYS A 484 -30.31 -0.93 6.62
N GLY A 485 -29.77 -1.49 5.54
CA GLY A 485 -30.46 -2.47 4.70
C GLY A 485 -31.07 -1.89 3.43
N GLY A 486 -30.77 -0.64 3.08
CA GLY A 486 -31.26 0.02 1.87
C GLY A 486 -32.71 0.51 1.98
N ASP A 487 -33.38 0.66 0.83
CA ASP A 487 -34.79 1.05 0.68
C ASP A 487 -35.26 2.19 1.60
N SER A 488 -34.43 3.22 1.80
CA SER A 488 -34.75 4.31 2.72
C SER A 488 -34.44 5.69 2.14
N ILE A 489 -35.04 6.70 2.74
CA ILE A 489 -34.77 8.12 2.47
C ILE A 489 -34.12 8.66 3.74
N MET A 490 -32.90 9.15 3.64
CA MET A 490 -32.12 9.60 4.78
C MET A 490 -31.55 10.99 4.53
N GLY A 491 -31.79 11.91 5.48
CA GLY A 491 -31.19 13.23 5.48
C GLY A 491 -30.10 13.34 6.53
N ILE A 492 -28.98 13.96 6.17
CA ILE A 492 -27.88 14.25 7.09
C ILE A 492 -27.50 15.72 7.01
N GLY A 493 -27.29 16.32 8.18
CA GLY A 493 -26.64 17.63 8.34
C GLY A 493 -25.38 17.48 9.19
N LEU A 494 -24.33 18.21 8.82
CA LEU A 494 -23.13 18.38 9.64
C LEU A 494 -23.28 19.70 10.42
N ARG A 495 -23.13 19.64 11.75
CA ARG A 495 -23.03 20.85 12.57
C ARG A 495 -21.57 21.23 12.76
N ASP A 496 -21.29 22.53 12.76
CA ASP A 496 -19.98 23.03 13.16
C ASP A 496 -19.70 22.68 14.62
N SER A 497 -18.49 22.15 14.88
CA SER A 497 -18.05 21.66 16.19
C SER A 497 -18.11 22.72 17.31
N GLN A 498 -18.22 24.01 16.96
CA GLN A 498 -18.33 25.14 17.89
C GLN A 498 -19.76 25.42 18.39
N GLU A 499 -20.80 25.05 17.65
CA GLU A 499 -22.20 25.27 18.11
C GLU A 499 -22.65 24.19 19.12
N ALA A 500 -22.04 23.01 19.07
CA ALA A 500 -22.37 21.89 19.97
C ALA A 500 -21.97 22.17 21.43
N SER A 501 -20.85 22.87 21.67
CA SER A 501 -20.43 23.23 23.04
C SER A 501 -21.37 24.23 23.72
N ASN A 502 -22.05 25.07 22.95
CA ASN A 502 -23.02 26.04 23.50
C ASN A 502 -24.39 25.42 23.77
N ALA A 503 -24.79 24.38 23.02
CA ALA A 503 -26.07 23.71 23.23
C ALA A 503 -26.09 22.82 24.49
N GLU A 504 -24.97 22.17 24.82
CA GLU A 504 -24.85 21.37 26.06
C GLU A 504 -24.78 22.24 27.33
N LEU A 505 -24.33 23.50 27.23
CA LEU A 505 -24.30 24.45 28.35
C LEU A 505 -25.65 25.11 28.67
N THR A 506 -26.67 24.93 27.82
CA THR A 506 -28.01 25.52 28.00
C THR A 506 -29.08 24.51 28.40
N ALA A 507 -28.70 23.24 28.62
CA ALA A 507 -29.60 22.15 28.96
C ALA A 507 -29.38 21.60 30.39
N ASP A 508 -28.93 22.46 31.32
CA ASP A 508 -28.96 22.24 32.77
C ASP A 508 -30.02 23.13 33.45
#